data_AF-A0AAU6K0K1-F1
#
_entry.id   AF-A0AAU6K0K1-F1
#
_cell.length_a   1.000
_cell.length_b   1.000
_cell.length_c   1.000
_cell.angle_alpha   90.00
_cell.angle_beta   90.00
_cell.angle_gamma   90.00
#
_symmetry.space_group_name_H-M   'P 1'
#
loop_
_entity.id
_entity.type
_entity.pdbx_description
1 polymer ?
#
loop_
_entity_poly.entity_id
_entity_poly.type
_entity_poly.pdbx_seq_one_letter_code
_entity_poly.pdbx_strand_id
1 'polypeptide(L)'
;MTEAAPVRPWPVASWIGVLNAYSPVGEPTEARLRTLRRNHVVSEGVQEAVHEAGGRLGGKVSLFCELNIDAAVLSRRGDSTSADLYRNASTALEGRLRQLLTEHRVRPAELVRPSEPRSRAAWHVLHTFSDAVTDARAGLPPVPDEDVVPGVLAAQVGKWVRFVTGEGSSHYDLPWDMVRAAGLSIGDPAVFCRELLPNSNVILRLRAGLRLEPSNLLGASDEGTSPLERRARQPVDPAMRAALLETLAADEPLVKRITG
;
A
#
# COMPACT_ATOMS: atom_id res chain seq x y z
N MET A 1 -24.72 -4.45 10.20
CA MET A 1 -23.40 -3.78 10.16
C MET A 1 -22.51 -4.67 9.31
N THR A 2 -22.13 -4.21 8.12
CA THR A 2 -21.26 -4.99 7.22
C THR A 2 -19.83 -4.86 7.76
N GLU A 3 -19.26 -5.96 8.24
CA GLU A 3 -17.87 -6.03 8.68
C GLU A 3 -16.97 -5.59 7.51
N ALA A 4 -16.15 -4.56 7.72
CA ALA A 4 -15.27 -4.05 6.68
C ALA A 4 -14.26 -5.14 6.31
N ALA A 5 -14.12 -5.42 5.02
CA ALA A 5 -13.18 -6.42 4.52
C ALA A 5 -11.76 -6.16 5.06
N PRO A 6 -11.05 -7.18 5.56
CA PRO A 6 -9.74 -7.00 6.19
C PRO A 6 -8.73 -6.41 5.19
N VAL A 7 -7.94 -5.45 5.67
CA VAL A 7 -6.89 -4.78 4.90
C VAL A 7 -5.53 -5.30 5.36
N ARG A 8 -4.71 -5.75 4.42
CA ARG A 8 -3.29 -6.11 4.65
C ARG A 8 -2.36 -5.07 4.01
N PRO A 9 -1.07 -5.03 4.36
CA PRO A 9 -0.10 -4.25 3.60
C PRO A 9 -0.07 -4.67 2.13
N TRP A 10 0.13 -3.71 1.23
CA TRP A 10 0.41 -3.99 -0.17
C TRP A 10 1.70 -4.81 -0.27
N PRO A 11 1.71 -5.97 -0.95
CA PRO A 11 2.79 -6.95 -0.79
C PRO A 11 4.09 -6.59 -1.53
N VAL A 12 4.05 -5.53 -2.35
CA VAL A 12 5.22 -5.01 -3.06
C VAL A 12 5.52 -3.57 -2.63
N ALA A 13 6.77 -3.17 -2.72
CA ALA A 13 7.25 -1.83 -2.41
C ALA A 13 7.98 -1.21 -3.59
N SER A 14 7.89 0.12 -3.69
CA SER A 14 8.74 0.90 -4.58
C SER A 14 10.11 1.13 -3.94
N TRP A 15 11.14 1.35 -4.76
CA TRP A 15 12.47 1.69 -4.24
C TRP A 15 12.49 2.99 -3.42
N ILE A 16 11.61 3.95 -3.75
CA ILE A 16 11.42 5.18 -2.99
C ILE A 16 10.88 4.87 -1.60
N GLY A 17 9.89 3.98 -1.50
CA GLY A 17 9.33 3.53 -0.21
C GLY A 17 10.40 2.89 0.67
N VAL A 18 11.25 2.05 0.09
CA VAL A 18 12.39 1.41 0.77
C VAL A 18 13.41 2.46 1.27
N LEU A 19 13.78 3.42 0.43
CA LEU A 19 14.72 4.48 0.84
C LEU A 19 14.16 5.38 1.93
N ASN A 20 12.88 5.76 1.85
CA ASN A 20 12.23 6.57 2.86
C ASN A 20 12.11 5.82 4.19
N ALA A 21 11.96 4.49 4.14
CA ALA A 21 12.01 3.65 5.33
C ALA A 21 13.41 3.66 5.97
N TYR A 22 14.47 3.55 5.17
CA TYR A 22 15.85 3.62 5.67
C TYR A 22 16.26 5.03 6.13
N SER A 23 15.78 6.08 5.48
CA SER A 23 16.17 7.46 5.73
C SER A 23 15.04 8.43 5.37
N PRO A 24 14.15 8.73 6.33
CA PRO A 24 12.92 9.50 6.08
C PRO A 24 13.14 10.95 5.65
N VAL A 25 14.28 11.54 6.01
CA VAL A 25 14.58 12.96 5.78
C VAL A 25 15.39 13.17 4.50
N GLY A 26 16.10 12.15 4.03
CA GLY A 26 17.01 12.28 2.90
C GLY A 26 16.31 12.06 1.56
N GLU A 27 16.67 12.85 0.54
CA GLU A 27 16.13 12.71 -0.81
C GLU A 27 16.40 11.31 -1.39
N PRO A 28 15.37 10.62 -1.94
CA PRO A 28 15.54 9.29 -2.51
C PRO A 28 16.25 9.38 -3.86
N THR A 29 17.45 8.78 -3.96
CA THR A 29 18.21 8.72 -5.21
C THR A 29 18.65 7.28 -5.53
N GLU A 30 18.78 6.96 -6.81
CA GLU A 30 19.23 5.62 -7.23
C GLU A 30 20.64 5.29 -6.73
N ALA A 31 21.51 6.29 -6.57
CA ALA A 31 22.84 6.11 -6.00
C ALA A 31 22.75 5.57 -4.56
N ARG A 32 21.80 6.08 -3.75
CA ARG A 32 21.56 5.59 -2.38
C ARG A 32 21.01 4.19 -2.39
N LEU A 33 20.08 3.87 -3.30
CA LEU A 33 19.58 2.51 -3.46
C LEU A 33 20.70 1.52 -3.79
N ARG A 34 21.60 1.89 -4.70
CA ARG A 34 22.78 1.09 -5.06
C ARG A 34 23.69 0.87 -3.86
N THR A 35 23.87 1.88 -3.01
CA THR A 35 24.63 1.75 -1.76
C THR A 35 23.96 0.78 -0.79
N LEU A 36 22.63 0.86 -0.60
CA LEU A 36 21.91 -0.08 0.28
C LEU A 36 22.05 -1.52 -0.21
N ARG A 37 21.95 -1.77 -1.51
CA ARG A 37 22.15 -3.10 -2.10
C ARG A 37 23.57 -3.61 -1.91
N ARG A 38 24.58 -2.76 -2.18
CA ARG A 38 25.99 -3.11 -2.00
C ARG A 38 26.32 -3.47 -0.55
N ASN A 39 25.70 -2.78 0.40
CA ASN A 39 25.87 -3.03 1.82
C ASN A 39 24.91 -4.12 2.34
N HIS A 40 24.21 -4.80 1.44
CA HIS A 40 23.24 -5.85 1.75
C HIS A 40 22.16 -5.42 2.77
N VAL A 41 21.76 -4.15 2.79
CA VAL A 41 20.67 -3.65 3.65
C VAL A 41 19.30 -4.08 3.10
N VAL A 42 19.20 -4.20 1.77
CA VAL A 42 17.98 -4.59 1.06
C VAL A 42 18.33 -5.59 -0.03
N SER A 43 17.34 -6.32 -0.52
CA SER A 43 17.49 -7.25 -1.64
C SER A 43 17.74 -6.51 -2.96
N GLU A 44 18.02 -7.28 -4.01
CA GLU A 44 18.14 -6.74 -5.37
C GLU A 44 16.79 -6.30 -5.96
N GLY A 45 15.66 -6.80 -5.46
CA GLY A 45 14.34 -6.55 -6.03
C GLY A 45 14.12 -7.27 -7.36
N VAL A 46 12.87 -7.28 -7.81
CA VAL A 46 12.48 -7.68 -9.17
C VAL A 46 12.69 -6.50 -10.09
N GLN A 47 13.49 -6.70 -11.13
CA GLN A 47 13.93 -5.67 -12.05
C GLN A 47 13.49 -6.02 -13.46
N GLU A 48 12.79 -5.11 -14.13
CA GLU A 48 12.40 -5.26 -15.54
C GLU A 48 12.76 -4.00 -16.33
N ALA A 49 13.34 -4.21 -17.51
CA ALA A 49 13.58 -3.13 -18.45
C ALA A 49 12.26 -2.72 -19.08
N VAL A 50 11.96 -1.42 -19.03
CA VAL A 50 10.81 -0.86 -19.74
C VAL A 50 11.26 -0.57 -21.16
N HIS A 51 10.59 -1.17 -22.14
CA HIS A 51 10.79 -0.84 -23.54
C HIS A 51 9.75 0.21 -23.97
N GLU A 52 10.21 1.35 -24.49
CA GLU A 52 9.33 2.32 -25.14
C GLU A 52 8.90 1.81 -26.51
N ALA A 53 7.70 2.24 -26.94
CA ALA A 53 7.25 2.03 -28.31
C ALA A 53 8.23 2.73 -29.27
N GLY A 54 9.00 1.95 -30.03
CA GLY A 54 10.09 2.44 -30.88
C GLY A 54 11.48 1.86 -30.56
N GLY A 55 11.59 0.91 -29.62
CA GLY A 55 12.83 0.17 -29.38
C GLY A 55 13.88 0.89 -28.55
N ARG A 56 13.55 2.06 -27.98
CA ARG A 56 14.39 2.75 -27.00
C ARG A 56 14.13 2.19 -25.61
N LEU A 57 15.19 2.04 -24.81
CA LEU A 57 15.07 1.69 -23.39
C LEU A 57 14.41 2.85 -22.65
N GLY A 58 13.17 2.66 -22.20
CA GLY A 58 12.32 3.62 -21.48
C GLY A 58 12.56 3.65 -19.97
N GLY A 59 13.68 3.09 -19.51
CA GLY A 59 14.03 3.00 -18.09
C GLY A 59 13.86 1.59 -17.51
N LYS A 60 13.84 1.51 -16.17
CA LYS A 60 13.83 0.25 -15.42
C LYS A 60 12.84 0.34 -14.27
N VAL A 61 11.90 -0.60 -14.21
CA VAL A 61 11.01 -0.74 -13.06
C VAL A 61 11.70 -1.66 -12.05
N SER A 62 11.75 -1.22 -10.79
CA SER A 62 12.22 -2.03 -9.67
C SER A 62 11.08 -2.19 -8.67
N LEU A 63 10.64 -3.43 -8.47
CA LEU A 63 9.73 -3.84 -7.42
C LEU A 63 10.51 -4.55 -6.32
N PHE A 64 10.10 -4.32 -5.08
CA PHE A 64 10.65 -5.02 -3.92
C PHE A 64 9.52 -5.77 -3.23
N CYS A 65 9.84 -6.85 -2.53
CA CYS A 65 8.93 -7.37 -1.51
C CYS A 65 8.76 -6.31 -0.41
N GLU A 66 7.56 -6.15 0.12
CA GLU A 66 7.27 -5.19 1.19
C GLU A 66 8.11 -5.43 2.46
N LEU A 67 8.56 -6.67 2.70
CA LEU A 67 9.51 -6.99 3.78
C LEU A 67 10.85 -6.24 3.68
N ASN A 68 11.24 -5.71 2.52
CA ASN A 68 12.41 -4.84 2.40
C ASN A 68 12.23 -3.49 3.12
N ILE A 69 10.98 -3.02 3.27
CA ILE A 69 10.71 -1.82 4.08
C ILE A 69 11.12 -2.09 5.52
N ASP A 70 10.75 -3.24 6.06
CA ASP A 70 11.07 -3.58 7.45
C ASP A 70 12.55 -3.90 7.64
N ALA A 71 13.19 -4.58 6.68
CA ALA A 71 14.64 -4.73 6.66
C ALA A 71 15.37 -3.37 6.71
N ALA A 72 14.88 -2.39 5.96
CA ALA A 72 15.40 -1.03 5.96
C ALA A 72 15.17 -0.31 7.31
N VAL A 73 14.01 -0.50 7.94
CA VAL A 73 13.70 0.04 9.28
C VAL A 73 14.63 -0.55 10.35
N LEU A 74 14.77 -1.88 10.37
CA LEU A 74 15.62 -2.60 11.31
C LEU A 74 17.09 -2.20 11.14
N SER A 75 17.55 -2.10 9.90
CA SER A 75 18.92 -1.63 9.60
C SER A 75 19.18 -0.21 10.07
N ARG A 76 18.21 0.71 9.87
CA ARG A 76 18.32 2.10 10.37
C ARG A 76 18.44 2.15 11.89
N ARG A 77 17.81 1.22 12.60
CA ARG A 77 17.86 1.08 14.06
C ARG A 77 19.12 0.37 14.57
N GLY A 78 19.96 -0.15 13.67
CA GLY A 78 21.16 -0.90 14.03
C GLY A 78 20.90 -2.36 14.38
N ASP A 79 19.68 -2.88 14.16
CA ASP A 79 19.38 -4.31 14.31
C ASP A 79 19.68 -5.04 12.99
N SER A 80 20.97 -5.25 12.72
CA SER A 80 21.44 -5.91 11.50
C SER A 80 20.99 -7.37 11.43
N THR A 81 20.89 -8.06 12.57
CA THR A 81 20.53 -9.49 12.63
C THR A 81 19.10 -9.70 12.16
N SER A 82 18.14 -8.95 12.72
CA SER A 82 16.75 -9.03 12.26
C SER A 82 16.61 -8.51 10.82
N ALA A 83 17.33 -7.45 10.47
CA ALA A 83 17.30 -6.92 9.10
C ALA A 83 17.74 -7.96 8.06
N ASP A 84 18.78 -8.76 8.35
CA ASP A 84 19.25 -9.83 7.49
C ASP A 84 18.19 -10.92 7.29
N LEU A 85 17.45 -11.30 8.35
CA LEU A 85 16.35 -12.26 8.25
C LEU A 85 15.25 -11.75 7.30
N TYR A 86 14.82 -10.50 7.48
CA TYR A 86 13.82 -9.87 6.62
C TYR A 86 14.28 -9.74 5.17
N ARG A 87 15.55 -9.36 4.94
CA ARG A 87 16.15 -9.28 3.59
C ARG A 87 16.20 -10.65 2.91
N ASN A 88 16.61 -11.69 3.63
CA ASN A 88 16.71 -13.04 3.10
C ASN A 88 15.31 -13.59 2.73
N ALA A 89 14.31 -13.39 3.61
CA ALA A 89 12.92 -13.70 3.31
C ALA A 89 12.41 -12.93 2.08
N SER A 90 12.70 -11.62 2.00
CA SER A 90 12.37 -10.79 0.84
C SER A 90 12.97 -11.34 -0.46
N THR A 91 14.23 -11.77 -0.42
CA THR A 91 14.94 -12.30 -1.59
C THR A 91 14.29 -13.59 -2.11
N ALA A 92 13.92 -14.51 -1.21
CA ALA A 92 13.22 -15.74 -1.57
C ALA A 92 11.83 -15.44 -2.18
N LEU A 93 11.07 -14.54 -1.55
CA LEU A 93 9.76 -14.11 -2.03
C LEU A 93 9.84 -13.39 -3.39
N GLU A 94 10.86 -12.59 -3.63
CA GLU A 94 11.08 -11.95 -4.94
C GLU A 94 11.38 -12.98 -6.04
N GLY A 95 12.05 -14.08 -5.71
CA GLY A 95 12.17 -15.24 -6.59
C GLY A 95 10.80 -15.81 -6.97
N ARG A 96 9.91 -15.99 -5.97
CA ARG A 96 8.54 -16.46 -6.19
C ARG A 96 7.68 -15.46 -6.98
N LEU A 97 7.81 -14.16 -6.71
CA LEU A 97 7.10 -13.12 -7.45
C LEU A 97 7.47 -13.14 -8.93
N ARG A 98 8.75 -13.31 -9.29
CA ARG A 98 9.17 -13.45 -10.69
C ARG A 98 8.49 -14.63 -11.39
N GLN A 99 8.36 -15.76 -10.71
CA GLN A 99 7.65 -16.93 -11.23
C GLN A 99 6.18 -16.59 -11.48
N LEU A 100 5.47 -16.03 -10.49
CA LEU A 100 4.06 -15.65 -10.62
C LEU A 100 3.83 -14.64 -11.75
N LEU A 101 4.68 -13.61 -11.86
CA LEU A 101 4.61 -12.63 -12.94
C LEU A 101 4.75 -13.29 -14.31
N THR A 102 5.66 -14.25 -14.45
CA THR A 102 5.89 -14.98 -15.69
C THR A 102 4.74 -15.91 -16.02
N GLU A 103 4.28 -16.72 -15.05
CA GLU A 103 3.19 -17.68 -15.18
C GLU A 103 1.89 -16.99 -15.61
N HIS A 104 1.59 -15.82 -15.03
CA HIS A 104 0.38 -15.06 -15.30
C HIS A 104 0.54 -13.96 -16.36
N ARG A 105 1.73 -13.82 -16.95
CA ARG A 105 2.08 -12.80 -17.97
C ARG A 105 1.77 -11.37 -17.53
N VAL A 106 2.02 -11.06 -16.26
CA VAL A 106 1.80 -9.73 -15.67
C VAL A 106 3.10 -8.95 -15.71
N ARG A 107 3.05 -7.67 -16.12
CA ARG A 107 4.23 -6.81 -16.07
C ARG A 107 4.41 -6.22 -14.66
N PRO A 108 5.63 -6.12 -14.12
CA PRO A 108 5.93 -5.44 -12.86
C PRO A 108 5.30 -4.05 -12.76
N ALA A 109 5.29 -3.29 -13.85
CA ALA A 109 4.69 -1.95 -13.88
C ALA A 109 3.22 -1.94 -13.43
N GLU A 110 2.45 -3.00 -13.71
CA GLU A 110 1.04 -3.13 -13.28
C GLU A 110 0.89 -3.25 -11.75
N LEU A 111 1.95 -3.64 -11.04
CA LEU A 111 1.92 -3.84 -9.60
C LEU A 111 2.40 -2.61 -8.80
N VAL A 112 3.10 -1.67 -9.44
CA VAL A 112 3.82 -0.57 -8.76
C VAL A 112 2.88 0.39 -8.05
N ARG A 113 1.78 0.82 -8.70
CA ARG A 113 0.97 1.96 -8.24
C ARG A 113 -0.39 1.53 -7.72
N PRO A 114 -0.60 1.43 -6.39
CA PRO A 114 -1.82 0.91 -5.75
C PRO A 114 -3.14 1.44 -6.32
N SER A 115 -3.19 2.72 -6.66
CA SER A 115 -4.39 3.40 -7.18
C SER A 115 -4.67 3.18 -8.67
N GLU A 116 -3.77 2.53 -9.44
CA GLU A 116 -3.95 2.32 -10.88
C GLU A 116 -4.84 1.10 -11.19
N PRO A 117 -5.61 1.14 -12.31
CA PRO A 117 -6.35 -0.02 -12.79
C PRO A 117 -5.45 -1.21 -13.06
N ARG A 118 -5.97 -2.42 -12.80
CA ARG A 118 -5.21 -3.67 -12.93
C ARG A 118 -5.99 -4.74 -13.65
N SER A 119 -5.26 -5.57 -14.38
CA SER A 119 -5.77 -6.82 -14.93
C SER A 119 -6.20 -7.78 -13.81
N ARG A 120 -7.12 -8.70 -14.12
CA ARG A 120 -7.50 -9.78 -13.18
C ARG A 120 -6.30 -10.65 -12.80
N ALA A 121 -5.38 -10.87 -13.75
CA ALA A 121 -4.15 -11.60 -13.52
C ALA A 121 -3.25 -10.88 -12.51
N ALA A 122 -3.09 -9.56 -12.62
CA ALA A 122 -2.34 -8.77 -11.64
C ALA A 122 -2.95 -8.84 -10.23
N TRP A 123 -4.28 -8.78 -10.11
CA TRP A 123 -4.95 -9.00 -8.83
C TRP A 123 -4.69 -10.39 -8.25
N HIS A 124 -4.77 -11.44 -9.06
CA HIS A 124 -4.48 -12.79 -8.62
C HIS A 124 -3.04 -12.91 -8.11
N VAL A 125 -2.06 -12.39 -8.86
CA VAL A 125 -0.65 -12.34 -8.43
C VAL A 125 -0.50 -11.60 -7.11
N LEU A 126 -1.15 -10.45 -6.93
CA LEU A 126 -1.08 -9.67 -5.68
C LEU A 126 -1.65 -10.43 -4.48
N HIS A 127 -2.81 -11.07 -4.62
CA HIS A 127 -3.42 -11.83 -3.53
C HIS A 127 -2.56 -13.04 -3.16
N THR A 128 -2.17 -13.85 -4.14
CA THR A 128 -1.30 -15.02 -3.91
C THR A 128 0.05 -14.62 -3.31
N PHE A 129 0.63 -13.52 -3.78
CA PHE A 129 1.88 -13.03 -3.23
C PHE A 129 1.70 -12.43 -1.83
N SER A 130 0.58 -11.77 -1.55
CA SER A 130 0.24 -11.24 -0.22
C SER A 130 0.09 -12.34 0.82
N ASP A 131 -0.50 -13.48 0.46
CA ASP A 131 -0.56 -14.64 1.36
C ASP A 131 0.85 -15.14 1.69
N ALA A 132 1.70 -15.33 0.68
CA ALA A 132 3.09 -15.77 0.90
C ALA A 132 3.91 -14.77 1.75
N VAL A 133 3.71 -13.46 1.55
CA VAL A 133 4.35 -12.41 2.37
C VAL A 133 3.85 -12.48 3.82
N THR A 134 2.55 -12.71 4.02
CA THR A 134 1.94 -12.82 5.35
C THR A 134 2.49 -14.03 6.10
N ASP A 135 2.56 -15.18 5.44
CA ASP A 135 3.11 -16.42 6.01
C ASP A 135 4.60 -16.26 6.37
N ALA A 136 5.38 -15.66 5.47
CA ALA A 136 6.80 -15.39 5.75
C ALA A 136 6.98 -14.43 6.93
N ARG A 137 6.17 -13.36 7.01
CA ARG A 137 6.20 -12.40 8.11
C ARG A 137 5.86 -13.04 9.45
N ALA A 138 4.92 -13.98 9.49
CA ALA A 138 4.55 -14.69 10.71
C ALA A 138 5.71 -15.53 11.29
N GLY A 139 6.68 -15.93 10.46
CA GLY A 139 7.89 -16.63 10.87
C GLY A 139 9.07 -15.72 11.26
N LEU A 140 8.91 -14.40 11.22
CA LEU A 140 9.97 -13.43 11.52
C LEU A 140 9.74 -12.75 12.89
N PRO A 141 10.82 -12.30 13.57
CA PRO A 141 10.67 -11.51 14.78
C PRO A 141 9.94 -10.20 14.47
N PRO A 142 9.04 -9.71 15.34
CA PRO A 142 8.32 -8.46 15.08
C PRO A 142 9.28 -7.27 15.04
N VAL A 143 8.96 -6.26 14.23
CA VAL A 143 9.67 -4.98 14.24
C VAL A 143 9.37 -4.28 15.57
N PRO A 144 10.38 -3.96 16.41
CA PRO A 144 10.15 -3.40 17.73
C PRO A 144 9.51 -2.01 17.65
N ASP A 145 8.69 -1.62 18.63
CA ASP A 145 8.15 -0.26 18.74
C ASP A 145 7.49 0.28 17.45
N GLU A 146 6.95 -0.60 16.60
CA GLU A 146 6.16 -0.27 15.43
C GLU A 146 4.71 -0.71 15.66
N ASP A 147 3.81 0.25 15.57
CA ASP A 147 2.37 0.06 15.64
C ASP A 147 1.80 0.17 14.22
N VAL A 148 1.09 -0.86 13.77
CA VAL A 148 0.63 -1.02 12.38
C VAL A 148 -0.89 -1.12 12.38
N VAL A 149 -1.54 -0.09 11.84
CA VAL A 149 -2.99 0.07 11.88
C VAL A 149 -3.56 0.01 10.45
N PRO A 150 -4.31 -1.04 10.09
CA PRO A 150 -4.98 -1.13 8.80
C PRO A 150 -6.28 -0.30 8.78
N GLY A 151 -6.61 0.26 7.60
CA GLY A 151 -7.82 1.07 7.45
C GLY A 151 -8.04 1.58 6.03
N VAL A 152 -8.89 2.59 5.91
CA VAL A 152 -9.30 3.19 4.64
C VAL A 152 -9.26 4.71 4.73
N LEU A 153 -8.79 5.37 3.67
CA LEU A 153 -8.84 6.83 3.55
C LEU A 153 -10.28 7.26 3.21
N ALA A 154 -11.00 7.84 4.16
CA ALA A 154 -12.46 8.01 4.06
C ALA A 154 -12.89 9.35 3.46
N ALA A 155 -12.26 10.46 3.86
CA ALA A 155 -12.65 11.80 3.42
C ALA A 155 -11.48 12.79 3.51
N GLN A 156 -11.47 13.79 2.63
CA GLN A 156 -10.54 14.92 2.69
C GLN A 156 -11.26 16.18 3.19
N VAL A 157 -10.68 16.84 4.20
CA VAL A 157 -11.14 18.13 4.72
C VAL A 157 -9.96 19.11 4.70
N GLY A 158 -9.92 19.97 3.69
CA GLY A 158 -8.81 20.89 3.45
C GLY A 158 -7.49 20.15 3.21
N LYS A 159 -6.51 20.36 4.09
CA LYS A 159 -5.18 19.72 4.04
C LYS A 159 -5.10 18.40 4.80
N TRP A 160 -6.21 17.93 5.36
CA TRP A 160 -6.27 16.72 6.18
C TRP A 160 -7.11 15.66 5.51
N VAL A 161 -6.75 14.39 5.74
CA VAL A 161 -7.51 13.22 5.30
C VAL A 161 -7.81 12.36 6.51
N ARG A 162 -9.09 12.03 6.66
CA ARG A 162 -9.56 11.12 7.68
C ARG A 162 -9.25 9.68 7.26
N PHE A 163 -8.38 9.01 8.01
CA PHE A 163 -8.10 7.59 7.92
C PHE A 163 -8.93 6.86 8.97
N VAL A 164 -9.83 5.97 8.54
CA VAL A 164 -10.74 5.21 9.42
C VAL A 164 -10.22 3.79 9.57
N THR A 165 -10.09 3.33 10.81
CA THR A 165 -9.61 1.98 11.12
C THR A 165 -10.70 0.94 10.91
N GLY A 166 -10.31 -0.30 10.59
CA GLY A 166 -11.27 -1.41 10.45
C GLY A 166 -12.00 -1.77 11.75
N GLU A 167 -11.38 -1.49 12.90
CA GLU A 167 -11.93 -1.73 14.23
C GLU A 167 -12.47 -0.43 14.83
N GLY A 168 -13.80 -0.32 14.98
CA GLY A 168 -14.47 0.75 15.72
C GLY A 168 -14.70 2.07 14.96
N SER A 169 -14.96 3.14 15.72
CA SER A 169 -15.14 4.52 15.23
C SER A 169 -13.84 5.36 15.30
N SER A 170 -12.71 4.70 15.56
CA SER A 170 -11.40 5.34 15.66
C SER A 170 -10.95 5.84 14.29
N HIS A 171 -10.37 7.04 14.29
CA HIS A 171 -9.82 7.64 13.09
C HIS A 171 -8.58 8.46 13.41
N TYR A 172 -7.76 8.65 12.38
CA TYR A 172 -6.59 9.51 12.40
C TYR A 172 -6.75 10.57 11.31
N ASP A 173 -6.41 11.81 11.62
CA ASP A 173 -6.33 12.86 10.61
C ASP A 173 -4.89 12.95 10.10
N LEU A 174 -4.69 12.55 8.84
CA LEU A 174 -3.39 12.50 8.19
C LEU A 174 -3.20 13.72 7.28
N PRO A 175 -2.01 14.32 7.18
CA PRO A 175 -1.74 15.37 6.21
C PRO A 175 -1.94 14.85 4.78
N TRP A 176 -2.56 15.65 3.90
CA TRP A 176 -2.76 15.28 2.50
C TRP A 176 -1.45 15.00 1.77
N ASP A 177 -0.36 15.70 2.13
CA ASP A 177 0.96 15.47 1.55
C ASP A 177 1.49 14.06 1.83
N MET A 178 1.15 13.48 2.99
CA MET A 178 1.50 12.10 3.33
C MET A 178 0.73 11.10 2.46
N VAL A 179 -0.56 11.35 2.22
CA VAL A 179 -1.42 10.53 1.35
C VAL A 179 -0.93 10.58 -0.10
N ARG A 180 -0.63 11.78 -0.59
CA ARG A 180 -0.10 12.00 -1.94
C ARG A 180 1.28 11.36 -2.12
N ALA A 181 2.16 11.47 -1.12
CA ALA A 181 3.48 10.85 -1.16
C ALA A 181 3.42 9.31 -1.20
N ALA A 182 2.38 8.71 -0.61
CA ALA A 182 2.11 7.28 -0.70
C ALA A 182 1.46 6.86 -2.04
N GLY A 183 1.09 7.82 -2.90
CA GLY A 183 0.40 7.56 -4.16
C GLY A 183 -1.02 7.01 -3.96
N LEU A 184 -1.69 7.45 -2.89
CA LEU A 184 -3.03 6.98 -2.52
C LEU A 184 -4.07 8.09 -2.72
N SER A 185 -5.33 7.67 -2.81
CA SER A 185 -6.52 8.53 -2.96
C SER A 185 -7.58 8.18 -1.92
N ILE A 186 -8.59 9.05 -1.79
CA ILE A 186 -9.77 8.76 -0.95
C ILE A 186 -10.47 7.51 -1.49
N GLY A 187 -10.83 6.61 -0.58
CA GLY A 187 -11.39 5.29 -0.83
C GLY A 187 -10.35 4.16 -0.83
N ASP A 188 -9.05 4.48 -0.94
CA ASP A 188 -8.02 3.46 -1.00
C ASP A 188 -7.80 2.80 0.37
N PRO A 189 -7.62 1.47 0.40
CA PRO A 189 -7.12 0.78 1.57
C PRO A 189 -5.68 1.21 1.85
N ALA A 190 -5.37 1.43 3.12
CA ALA A 190 -4.05 1.87 3.56
C ALA A 190 -3.65 1.22 4.88
N VAL A 191 -2.36 1.22 5.16
CA VAL A 191 -1.78 0.79 6.42
C VAL A 191 -0.99 1.96 7.00
N PHE A 192 -1.43 2.44 8.16
CA PHE A 192 -0.76 3.51 8.90
C PHE A 192 0.23 2.88 9.88
N CYS A 193 1.50 3.26 9.79
CA CYS A 193 2.55 2.77 10.66
C CYS A 193 3.06 3.91 11.54
N ARG A 194 3.12 3.69 12.84
CA ARG A 194 3.72 4.58 13.82
C ARG A 194 4.92 3.89 14.44
N GLU A 195 6.09 4.45 14.23
CA GLU A 195 7.33 3.93 14.76
C GLU A 195 7.89 4.87 15.82
N LEU A 196 8.09 4.37 17.04
CA LEU A 196 8.76 5.11 18.12
C LEU A 196 10.27 4.84 18.06
N LEU A 197 11.07 5.91 18.04
CA LEU A 197 12.52 5.85 18.06
C LEU A 197 13.06 5.93 19.50
N PRO A 198 14.28 5.42 19.76
CA PRO A 198 14.89 5.49 21.10
C PRO A 198 15.04 6.90 21.67
N ASN A 199 15.10 7.91 20.80
CA ASN A 199 15.17 9.32 21.18
C ASN A 199 13.78 9.96 21.40
N SER A 200 12.73 9.16 21.57
CA SER A 200 11.33 9.58 21.73
C SER A 200 10.72 10.30 20.52
N ASN A 201 11.42 10.38 19.39
CA ASN A 201 10.82 10.85 18.14
C ASN A 201 9.92 9.78 17.54
N VAL A 202 8.88 10.20 16.85
CA VAL A 202 7.94 9.31 16.17
C VAL A 202 8.05 9.50 14.67
N ILE A 203 8.18 8.39 13.93
CA ILE A 203 8.08 8.38 12.47
C ILE A 203 6.70 7.83 12.10
N LEU A 204 5.97 8.63 11.34
CA LEU A 204 4.68 8.23 10.76
C LEU A 204 4.90 7.84 9.31
N ARG A 205 4.38 6.67 8.91
CA ARG A 205 4.37 6.21 7.51
C ARG A 205 2.97 5.81 7.11
N LEU A 206 2.64 6.08 5.85
CA LEU A 206 1.45 5.56 5.22
C LEU A 206 1.89 4.63 4.10
N ARG A 207 1.48 3.38 4.19
CA ARG A 207 1.71 2.36 3.16
C ARG A 207 0.38 2.07 2.48
N ALA A 208 0.44 1.67 1.22
CA ALA A 208 -0.73 1.16 0.54
C ALA A 208 -1.22 -0.13 1.20
N GLY A 209 -2.54 -0.31 1.22
CA GLY A 209 -3.18 -1.53 1.68
C GLY A 209 -3.69 -2.36 0.51
N LEU A 210 -3.86 -3.65 0.75
CA LEU A 210 -4.56 -4.59 -0.11
C LEU A 210 -5.83 -5.02 0.63
N ARG A 211 -7.00 -4.72 0.06
CA ARG A 211 -8.27 -5.22 0.58
C ARG A 211 -8.43 -6.69 0.18
N LEU A 212 -8.70 -7.55 1.15
CA LEU A 212 -9.02 -8.95 0.88
C LEU A 212 -10.52 -9.06 0.60
N GLU A 213 -10.91 -9.19 -0.65
CA GLU A 213 -12.29 -9.55 -0.97
C GLU A 213 -12.52 -11.01 -0.55
N PRO A 214 -13.64 -11.35 0.12
CA PRO A 214 -13.95 -12.74 0.44
C PRO A 214 -14.04 -13.53 -0.87
N SER A 215 -13.34 -14.66 -0.93
CA SER A 215 -13.03 -15.47 -2.11
C SER A 215 -14.23 -15.89 -2.98
N ASN A 216 -15.46 -15.68 -2.51
CA ASN A 216 -16.71 -15.98 -3.21
C ASN A 216 -16.96 -15.11 -4.46
N LEU A 217 -16.24 -14.00 -4.66
CA LEU A 217 -16.37 -13.17 -5.87
C LEU A 217 -15.44 -13.57 -7.03
N LEU A 218 -14.49 -14.49 -6.80
CA LEU A 218 -13.58 -14.99 -7.82
C LEU A 218 -14.07 -16.28 -8.48
N GLY A 219 -15.16 -16.85 -7.98
CA GLY A 219 -15.73 -18.12 -8.43
C GLY A 219 -17.24 -18.08 -8.65
N ALA A 220 -17.73 -17.27 -9.59
CA ALA A 220 -18.91 -17.60 -10.42
C ALA A 220 -19.04 -16.58 -11.56
N SER A 221 -19.16 -17.08 -12.79
CA SER A 221 -19.73 -16.45 -14.00
C SER A 221 -20.10 -14.96 -13.96
N ASP A 222 -19.29 -14.13 -14.62
CA ASP A 222 -19.80 -13.27 -15.69
C ASP A 222 -18.61 -12.78 -16.53
N GLU A 223 -18.57 -13.20 -17.79
CA GLU A 223 -17.55 -12.77 -18.74
C GLU A 223 -17.62 -11.25 -18.94
N GLY A 224 -16.48 -10.58 -18.80
CA GLY A 224 -16.23 -9.31 -19.47
C GLY A 224 -16.50 -8.01 -18.71
N THR A 225 -17.07 -8.00 -17.50
CA THR A 225 -17.39 -6.72 -16.82
C THR A 225 -16.45 -6.43 -15.66
N SER A 226 -15.69 -5.33 -15.76
CA SER A 226 -14.76 -4.90 -14.71
C SER A 226 -15.51 -4.62 -13.38
N PRO A 227 -14.86 -4.79 -12.22
CA PRO A 227 -15.49 -4.51 -10.93
C PRO A 227 -16.03 -3.06 -10.80
N LEU A 228 -15.41 -2.09 -11.50
CA LEU A 228 -15.86 -0.70 -11.57
C LEU A 228 -17.14 -0.55 -12.41
N GLU A 229 -17.23 -1.26 -13.53
CA GLU A 229 -18.46 -1.28 -14.34
C GLU A 229 -19.61 -1.96 -13.62
N ARG A 230 -19.32 -2.98 -12.81
CA ARG A 230 -20.32 -3.62 -11.94
C ARG A 230 -20.86 -2.66 -10.88
N ARG A 231 -20.00 -1.82 -10.28
CA ARG A 231 -20.41 -0.75 -9.34
C ARG A 231 -21.17 0.37 -10.02
N ALA A 232 -20.77 0.79 -11.22
CA ALA A 232 -21.47 1.84 -11.98
C ALA A 232 -22.88 1.40 -12.42
N ARG A 233 -23.10 0.09 -12.57
CA ARG A 233 -24.39 -0.51 -12.94
C ARG A 233 -25.25 -0.92 -11.75
N GLN A 234 -24.72 -0.91 -10.53
CA GLN A 234 -25.55 -1.14 -9.35
C GLN A 234 -26.49 0.06 -9.18
N PRO A 235 -27.82 -0.15 -9.22
CA PRO A 235 -28.76 0.91 -8.93
C PRO A 235 -28.49 1.39 -7.50
N VAL A 236 -28.13 2.67 -7.36
CA VAL A 236 -27.98 3.30 -6.04
C VAL A 236 -29.34 3.21 -5.36
N ASP A 237 -29.38 2.56 -4.20
CA ASP A 237 -30.59 2.44 -3.39
C ASP A 237 -31.20 3.86 -3.20
N PRO A 238 -32.44 4.08 -3.66
CA PRO A 238 -33.12 5.37 -3.51
C PRO A 238 -33.14 5.87 -2.07
N ALA A 239 -33.19 4.97 -1.09
CA ALA A 239 -33.15 5.31 0.33
C ALA A 239 -31.76 5.82 0.76
N MET A 240 -30.70 5.21 0.26
CA MET A 240 -29.32 5.63 0.52
C MET A 240 -29.01 6.97 -0.16
N ARG A 241 -29.56 7.21 -1.36
CA ARG A 241 -29.48 8.50 -2.05
C ARG A 241 -30.25 9.59 -1.30
N ALA A 242 -31.43 9.28 -0.78
CA ALA A 242 -32.22 10.21 0.03
C ALA A 242 -31.48 10.58 1.34
N ALA A 243 -30.92 9.59 2.05
CA ALA A 243 -30.15 9.81 3.28
C ALA A 243 -28.88 10.66 3.03
N LEU A 244 -28.19 10.47 1.91
CA LEU A 244 -27.03 11.29 1.52
C LEU A 244 -27.46 12.74 1.21
N LEU A 245 -28.60 12.94 0.55
CA LEU A 245 -29.11 14.27 0.25
C LEU A 245 -29.64 14.98 1.49
N GLU A 246 -30.25 14.27 2.44
CA GLU A 246 -30.66 14.82 3.73
C GLU A 246 -29.47 15.23 4.59
N THR A 247 -28.39 14.43 4.61
CA THR A 247 -27.15 14.79 5.32
C THR A 247 -26.47 16.01 4.70
N LEU A 248 -26.47 16.14 3.38
CA LEU A 248 -25.96 17.33 2.68
C LEU A 248 -26.85 18.56 2.83
N ALA A 249 -28.16 18.38 3.03
CA ALA A 249 -29.12 19.47 3.26
C ALA A 249 -29.14 19.95 4.72
N ALA A 250 -28.76 19.09 5.68
CA ALA A 250 -28.65 19.41 7.09
C ALA A 250 -27.33 20.14 7.46
N ASP A 251 -26.33 20.13 6.56
CA ASP A 251 -25.13 20.95 6.71
C ASP A 251 -25.44 22.41 6.38
N GLU A 252 -25.60 23.24 7.42
CA GLU A 252 -25.65 24.69 7.27
C GLU A 252 -24.43 25.18 6.47
N PRO A 253 -24.59 26.09 5.49
CA PRO A 253 -23.46 26.74 4.86
C PRO A 253 -22.63 27.47 5.92
N LEU A 254 -21.38 27.02 6.09
CA LEU A 254 -20.38 27.47 7.07
C LEU A 254 -20.03 28.97 7.04
N VAL A 255 -20.65 29.77 6.15
CA VAL A 255 -20.50 31.23 6.11
C VAL A 255 -21.10 31.90 7.36
N LYS A 256 -22.02 31.24 8.10
CA LYS A 256 -22.64 31.82 9.30
C LYS A 256 -21.94 31.54 10.64
N ARG A 257 -20.90 30.70 10.70
CA ARG A 257 -20.20 30.37 11.97
C ARG A 257 -18.97 31.22 12.28
N ILE A 258 -18.64 32.20 11.43
CA ILE A 258 -17.52 33.14 11.65
C ILE A 258 -18.01 34.50 12.19
N THR A 259 -19.33 34.70 12.30
CA THR A 259 -19.91 35.88 12.95
C THR A 259 -20.98 35.43 13.95
N GLY A 260 -20.54 35.05 15.15
CA GLY A 260 -21.37 34.62 16.26
C GLY A 260 -20.55 33.85 17.28
#